data_AF-A0A350V4Y4-F1
#
_entry.id   AF-A0A350V4Y4-F1
#
_cell.length_a   1.000
_cell.length_b   1.000
_cell.length_c   1.000
_cell.angle_alpha   90.00
_cell.angle_beta   90.00
_cell.angle_gamma   90.00
#
_symmetry.space_group_name_H-M   'P 1'
#
loop_
_entity.id
_entity.type
_entity.pdbx_description
1 polymer ?
#
loop_
_entity_poly.entity_id
_entity_poly.type
_entity_poly.pdbx_seq_one_letter_code
_entity_poly.pdbx_strand_id
1 'polypeptide(L)'
;MAKVKGKDSKQTKQKSSVAIPEENKYVSFGLLGIFLVLVFMAASYKISGDDDIFWHLATGRYIVEHKVVPDKDVFGHITSGSEWIPFEWGWDV
;
A
#
# COMPACT_ATOMS: atom_id res chain seq x y z
N MET A 1 -12.58 -21.03 82.69
CA MET A 1 -13.71 -20.94 81.75
C MET A 1 -13.30 -20.06 80.58
N ALA A 2 -13.47 -20.58 79.38
CA ALA A 2 -13.00 -20.00 78.12
C ALA A 2 -13.78 -18.74 77.70
N LYS A 3 -13.12 -17.82 76.99
CA LYS A 3 -13.81 -16.90 76.08
C LYS A 3 -13.06 -16.82 74.75
N VAL A 4 -13.54 -17.61 73.79
CA VAL A 4 -13.23 -17.52 72.36
C VAL A 4 -14.20 -16.53 71.72
N LYS A 5 -13.68 -15.67 70.84
CA LYS A 5 -14.27 -15.14 69.58
C LYS A 5 -13.77 -13.71 69.38
N GLY A 6 -13.37 -13.29 68.19
CA GLY A 6 -13.52 -13.88 66.88
C GLY A 6 -13.23 -12.75 65.90
N LYS A 7 -12.31 -13.03 64.99
CA LYS A 7 -11.62 -12.11 64.08
C LYS A 7 -12.57 -11.30 63.20
N ASP A 8 -12.10 -10.11 62.89
CA ASP A 8 -12.66 -9.11 61.99
C ASP A 8 -13.17 -9.69 60.66
N SER A 9 -14.37 -9.28 60.25
CA SER A 9 -14.87 -9.50 58.89
C SER A 9 -15.41 -8.20 58.30
N LYS A 10 -14.52 -7.29 57.92
CA LYS A 10 -14.84 -6.28 56.91
C LYS A 10 -14.83 -6.98 55.55
N GLN A 11 -16.02 -7.34 55.08
CA GLN A 11 -16.20 -7.77 53.70
C GLN A 11 -16.00 -6.57 52.77
N THR A 12 -14.81 -6.49 52.18
CA THR A 12 -14.52 -5.53 51.11
C THR A 12 -15.04 -6.11 49.80
N LYS A 13 -16.03 -5.43 49.23
CA LYS A 13 -16.58 -5.70 47.89
C LYS A 13 -15.47 -5.76 46.85
N GLN A 14 -15.29 -6.93 46.25
CA GLN A 14 -14.35 -7.16 45.15
C GLN A 14 -14.99 -6.62 43.86
N LYS A 15 -14.67 -5.38 43.51
CA LYS A 15 -15.02 -4.76 42.22
C LYS A 15 -14.04 -5.32 41.18
N SER A 16 -14.46 -6.30 40.38
CA SER A 16 -13.68 -6.75 39.23
C SER A 16 -13.70 -5.64 38.18
N SER A 17 -12.72 -4.74 38.23
CA SER A 17 -12.41 -3.83 37.13
C SER A 17 -11.57 -4.61 36.14
N VAL A 18 -12.10 -4.85 34.94
CA VAL A 18 -11.29 -5.26 33.80
C VAL A 18 -10.16 -4.23 33.66
N ALA A 19 -8.93 -4.65 33.92
CA ALA A 19 -7.76 -3.80 33.79
C ALA A 19 -7.58 -3.50 32.30
N ILE A 20 -7.94 -2.30 31.87
CA ILE A 20 -7.57 -1.81 30.54
C ILE A 20 -6.06 -1.61 30.63
N PRO A 21 -5.25 -2.32 29.82
CA PRO A 21 -3.81 -2.16 29.87
C PRO A 21 -3.49 -0.69 29.56
N GLU A 22 -2.68 -0.09 30.44
CA GLU A 22 -2.19 1.28 30.30
C GLU A 22 -1.54 1.44 28.92
N GLU A 23 -2.10 2.31 28.08
CA GLU A 23 -1.61 2.51 26.72
C GLU A 23 -0.21 3.13 26.76
N ASN A 24 0.78 2.39 26.23
CA ASN A 24 2.11 2.93 26.09
C ASN A 24 2.17 3.88 24.89
N LYS A 25 2.15 5.19 25.17
CA LYS A 25 2.22 6.24 24.15
C LYS A 25 3.37 6.05 23.16
N TYR A 26 4.51 5.52 23.60
CA TYR A 26 5.66 5.26 22.73
C TYR A 26 5.39 4.14 21.71
N VAL A 27 4.59 3.14 22.09
CA VAL A 27 4.15 2.08 21.18
C VAL A 27 3.17 2.65 20.15
N SER A 28 2.24 3.50 20.56
CA SER A 28 1.29 4.16 19.66
C SER A 28 2.00 5.08 18.66
N PHE A 29 2.98 5.87 19.10
CA PHE A 29 3.82 6.67 18.20
C PHE A 29 4.68 5.81 17.29
N GLY A 30 5.21 4.69 17.78
CA GLY A 30 5.96 3.73 16.96
C GLY A 30 5.10 3.11 15.86
N LEU A 31 3.88 2.67 16.19
CA LEU A 31 2.91 2.14 15.24
C LEU A 31 2.47 3.19 14.21
N LEU A 32 2.24 4.43 14.65
CA LEU A 32 1.93 5.54 13.75
C LEU A 32 3.09 5.82 12.78
N GLY A 33 4.32 5.82 13.28
CA GLY A 33 5.51 5.98 12.45
C GLY A 33 5.63 4.87 11.39
N ILE A 34 5.47 3.61 11.80
CA ILE A 34 5.48 2.46 10.89
C ILE A 34 4.37 2.58 9.85
N PHE A 35 3.16 2.93 10.28
CA PHE A 35 2.02 3.13 9.38
C PHE A 35 2.31 4.21 8.33
N LEU A 36 2.85 5.36 8.74
CA LEU A 36 3.21 6.44 7.81
C LEU A 36 4.30 6.02 6.82
N VAL A 37 5.31 5.27 7.26
CA VAL A 37 6.34 4.71 6.37
C VAL A 37 5.74 3.76 5.34
N LEU A 38 4.83 2.87 5.76
CA LEU A 38 4.14 1.95 4.86
C LEU A 38 3.28 2.69 3.83
N VAL A 39 2.53 3.71 4.26
CA VAL A 39 1.75 4.57 3.36
C VAL A 39 2.66 5.29 2.37
N PHE A 40 3.78 5.83 2.82
CA PHE A 40 4.75 6.52 1.96
C PHE A 40 5.36 5.57 0.93
N MET A 41 5.76 4.36 1.34
CA MET A 41 6.26 3.33 0.41
C MET A 41 5.20 2.93 -0.62
N ALA A 42 3.95 2.72 -0.20
CA ALA A 42 2.86 2.36 -1.09
C ALA A 42 2.51 3.49 -2.07
N ALA A 43 2.51 4.75 -1.62
CA ALA A 43 2.25 5.91 -2.46
C ALA A 43 3.41 6.26 -3.39
N SER A 44 4.64 5.91 -3.00
CA SER A 44 5.84 6.07 -3.82
C SER A 44 6.00 4.96 -4.86
N TYR A 45 5.23 3.86 -4.72
CA TYR A 45 5.15 2.86 -5.77
C TYR A 45 4.50 3.51 -6.98
N LYS A 46 5.24 3.60 -8.09
CA LYS A 46 4.76 4.18 -9.35
C LYS A 46 3.39 3.58 -9.67
N ILE A 47 2.36 4.43 -9.65
CA ILE A 47 1.00 4.07 -10.11
C ILE A 47 1.00 3.67 -11.59
N SER A 48 1.94 4.20 -12.36
CA SER A 48 2.23 3.77 -13.71
C SER A 48 3.22 2.61 -13.64
N GLY A 49 2.73 1.38 -13.56
CA GLY A 49 3.52 0.17 -13.84
C GLY A 49 3.93 0.03 -15.31
N ASP A 50 3.80 1.12 -16.06
CA ASP A 50 4.02 1.31 -17.47
C ASP A 50 4.94 2.53 -17.55
N ASP A 51 6.19 2.29 -17.95
CA ASP A 51 7.23 3.32 -17.96
C ASP A 51 6.96 4.37 -19.07
N ASP A 52 6.04 4.10 -20.01
CA ASP A 52 5.80 4.91 -21.21
C ASP A 52 4.31 5.06 -21.58
N ILE A 53 3.44 5.36 -20.59
CA ILE A 53 2.00 5.58 -20.81
C ILE A 53 1.67 6.59 -21.93
N PHE A 54 2.53 7.60 -22.12
CA PHE A 54 2.37 8.59 -23.17
C PHE A 54 2.64 8.02 -24.56
N TRP A 55 3.57 7.08 -24.68
CA TRP A 55 3.83 6.37 -25.92
C TRP A 55 2.62 5.52 -26.32
N HIS A 56 1.97 4.87 -25.36
CA HIS A 56 0.71 4.13 -25.60
C HIS A 56 -0.42 5.02 -26.09
N LEU A 57 -0.63 6.17 -25.43
CA LEU A 57 -1.66 7.12 -25.84
C LEU A 57 -1.36 7.72 -27.23
N ALA A 58 -0.11 8.04 -27.51
CA ALA A 58 0.30 8.55 -28.82
C ALA A 58 0.11 7.50 -29.92
N THR A 59 0.46 6.25 -29.64
CA THR A 59 0.29 5.10 -30.55
C THR A 59 -1.18 4.79 -30.78
N GLY A 60 -2.00 4.78 -29.73
CA GLY A 60 -3.45 4.62 -29.85
C GLY A 60 -4.09 5.71 -30.70
N ARG A 61 -3.68 6.97 -30.50
CA ARG A 61 -4.13 8.09 -31.34
C ARG A 61 -3.71 7.91 -32.81
N TYR A 62 -2.46 7.52 -33.05
CA TYR A 62 -1.94 7.28 -34.39
C TYR A 62 -2.75 6.21 -35.14
N ILE A 63 -3.03 5.08 -34.47
CA ILE A 63 -3.83 3.97 -35.03
C ILE A 63 -5.25 4.44 -35.38
N VAL A 64 -5.89 5.22 -34.50
CA VAL A 64 -7.25 5.72 -34.76
C VAL A 64 -7.28 6.70 -35.94
N GLU A 65 -6.29 7.59 -36.03
CA GLU A 65 -6.19 8.60 -37.09
C GLU A 65 -5.86 7.99 -38.46
N HIS A 66 -4.90 7.08 -38.51
CA HIS A 66 -4.39 6.50 -39.76
C HIS A 66 -5.07 5.19 -40.13
N LYS A 67 -5.87 4.62 -39.21
CA LYS A 67 -6.55 3.31 -39.34
C LYS A 67 -5.58 2.18 -39.69
N VAL A 68 -4.34 2.30 -39.24
CA VAL A 68 -3.27 1.36 -39.51
C VAL A 68 -2.49 1.10 -38.23
N VAL A 69 -2.12 -0.15 -38.01
CA VAL A 69 -1.17 -0.52 -36.97
C VAL A 69 0.23 -0.25 -37.52
N PRO A 70 1.06 0.58 -36.86
CA PRO A 70 2.40 0.88 -37.37
C PRO A 70 3.25 -0.39 -37.41
N ASP A 71 3.89 -0.63 -38.55
CA ASP A 71 4.89 -1.69 -38.75
C ASP A 71 6.29 -1.24 -38.28
N LYS A 72 6.46 0.06 -38.09
CA LYS A 72 7.71 0.70 -37.69
C LYS A 72 7.52 1.63 -36.51
N ASP A 73 8.56 1.79 -35.70
CA ASP A 73 8.55 2.73 -34.59
C ASP A 73 8.53 4.17 -35.11
N VAL A 74 7.39 4.83 -34.90
CA VAL A 74 7.10 6.20 -35.32
C VAL A 74 7.41 7.26 -34.25
N PHE A 75 7.63 6.86 -32.99
CA PHE A 75 7.84 7.78 -31.88
C PHE A 75 9.23 7.66 -31.24
N GLY A 76 9.94 6.55 -31.45
CA GLY A 76 11.27 6.34 -30.92
C GLY A 76 12.29 7.34 -31.45
N HIS A 77 13.06 7.95 -30.55
CA HIS A 77 14.06 8.95 -30.94
C HIS A 77 15.28 8.33 -31.64
N ILE A 78 15.72 7.15 -31.18
CA ILE A 78 16.87 6.41 -31.74
C ILE A 78 16.39 5.30 -32.68
N THR A 79 15.26 4.68 -32.36
CA THR A 79 14.68 3.54 -33.07
C THR A 79 13.73 3.94 -34.20
N SER A 80 13.68 5.23 -34.55
CA SER A 80 12.78 5.71 -35.61
C SER A 80 12.96 4.94 -36.92
N GLY A 81 11.87 4.33 -37.40
CA GLY A 81 11.87 3.55 -38.65
C GLY A 81 12.36 2.10 -38.51
N SER A 82 12.81 1.67 -37.33
CA SER A 82 13.01 0.26 -36.99
C SER A 82 11.67 -0.46 -36.88
N GLU A 83 11.70 -1.80 -36.91
CA GLU A 83 10.51 -2.63 -36.68
C GLU A 83 9.82 -2.26 -35.35
N TRP A 84 8.49 -2.14 -35.39
CA TRP A 84 7.71 -1.81 -34.21
C TRP A 84 7.61 -3.05 -33.29
N ILE A 85 8.22 -2.96 -32.11
CA ILE A 85 8.22 -4.02 -31.10
C ILE A 85 7.41 -3.54 -29.91
N PRO A 86 6.12 -3.93 -29.78
CA PRO A 86 5.29 -3.51 -28.67
C PRO A 86 5.50 -4.47 -27.50
N PHE A 87 6.67 -4.36 -26.85
CA PHE A 87 7.11 -5.25 -25.76
C PHE A 87 6.15 -5.26 -24.55
N GLU A 88 5.31 -4.22 -24.40
CA GLU A 88 4.29 -4.14 -23.35
C GLU A 88 2.90 -4.60 -23.79
N TRP A 89 2.67 -4.87 -25.09
CA TRP A 89 1.36 -5.29 -25.60
C TRP A 89 1.18 -6.81 -25.64
N GLY A 90 2.05 -7.56 -24.96
CA GLY A 90 1.91 -9.01 -24.72
C GLY A 90 1.76 -9.89 -25.96
N TRP A 91 1.91 -9.32 -27.16
CA TRP A 91 1.74 -10.02 -28.43
C TRP A 91 3.06 -10.59 -28.95
N ASP A 92 4.18 -10.13 -28.41
CA ASP A 92 5.52 -10.60 -28.77
C ASP A 92 6.02 -11.64 -27.74
N VAL A 93 5.49 -12.86 -27.85
CA VAL A 93 5.99 -14.10 -27.22
C VAL A 93 5.94 -15.26 -28.21
#